data_AF-A0A7S0HZE3-F1
#
_entry.id   AF-A0A7S0HZE3-F1
#
_cell.length_a   1.000
_cell.length_b   1.000
_cell.length_c   1.000
_cell.angle_alpha   90.00
_cell.angle_beta   90.00
_cell.angle_gamma   90.00
#
_symmetry.space_group_name_H-M   'P 1'
#
loop_
_entity.id
_entity.type
_entity.pdbx_description
1 polymer ?
#
loop_
_entity_poly.entity_id
_entity_poly.type
_entity_poly.pdbx_seq_one_letter_code
_entity_poly.pdbx_strand_id
1 'polypeptide(L)'
;GQEPVNSVFYKNFDDQYRAHCDGECHGGRYRQGQRIASSLTYYQVAAQGGYTAFTRAGLKVQPKPRQMLFFGYKLNGEEGEAPRMDNGLTEHTGCPLREGR
;
A
#
# COMPACT_ATOMS: atom_id res chain seq x y z
N GLY A 1 -2.66 16.01 -7.54
CA GLY A 1 -4.01 16.06 -6.94
C GLY A 1 -4.37 14.70 -6.40
N GLN A 2 -5.39 14.59 -5.56
CA GLN A 2 -5.91 13.30 -5.13
C GLN A 2 -6.67 12.63 -6.28
N GLU A 3 -6.45 11.34 -6.50
CA GLU A 3 -7.19 10.54 -7.47
C GLU A 3 -8.60 10.20 -6.93
N PRO A 4 -9.57 9.86 -7.80
CA PRO A 4 -10.86 9.32 -7.35
C PRO A 4 -10.67 8.07 -6.47
N VAL A 5 -11.59 7.86 -5.53
CA VAL A 5 -11.57 6.67 -4.66
C VAL A 5 -11.76 5.41 -5.51
N ASN A 6 -10.86 4.44 -5.33
CA ASN A 6 -10.97 3.11 -5.91
C ASN A 6 -11.48 2.12 -4.85
N SER A 7 -12.34 1.19 -5.26
CA SER A 7 -12.88 0.12 -4.41
C SER A 7 -12.47 -1.23 -4.97
N VAL A 8 -11.84 -2.05 -4.14
CA VAL A 8 -11.39 -3.40 -4.49
C VAL A 8 -12.10 -4.39 -3.57
N PHE A 9 -12.54 -5.52 -4.13
CA PHE A 9 -13.22 -6.57 -3.40
C PHE A 9 -12.61 -7.93 -3.74
N TYR A 10 -11.97 -8.57 -2.75
CA TYR A 10 -11.47 -9.93 -2.85
C TYR A 10 -12.61 -10.88 -2.48
N LYS A 11 -12.99 -11.78 -3.40
CA LYS A 11 -14.21 -12.59 -3.27
C LYS A 11 -13.91 -14.07 -3.12
N ASN A 12 -12.94 -14.58 -3.87
CA ASN A 12 -12.68 -15.99 -4.01
C ASN A 12 -11.45 -16.40 -3.19
N PHE A 13 -11.39 -17.69 -2.83
CA PHE A 13 -10.20 -18.27 -2.23
C PHE A 13 -8.97 -17.98 -3.12
N ASP A 14 -7.88 -17.56 -2.48
CA ASP A 14 -6.60 -17.19 -3.10
C ASP A 14 -6.61 -15.89 -3.93
N ASP A 15 -7.72 -15.15 -3.96
CA ASP A 15 -7.72 -13.78 -4.47
C ASP A 15 -6.66 -12.96 -3.71
N GLN A 16 -5.79 -12.27 -4.45
CA GLN A 16 -4.64 -11.54 -3.92
C GLN A 16 -4.24 -10.41 -4.85
N TYR A 17 -3.40 -9.52 -4.34
CA TYR A 17 -2.69 -8.54 -5.17
C TYR A 17 -1.20 -8.66 -4.90
N ARG A 18 -0.47 -9.13 -5.92
CA ARG A 18 0.99 -9.35 -5.86
C ARG A 18 1.75 -8.10 -5.42
N ALA A 19 2.93 -8.32 -4.85
CA ALA A 19 3.80 -7.28 -4.33
C ALA A 19 4.09 -6.20 -5.39
N HIS A 20 3.91 -4.93 -5.02
CA HIS A 20 4.16 -3.76 -5.85
C HIS A 20 4.39 -2.50 -4.99
N CYS A 21 4.84 -1.41 -5.60
CA CYS A 21 4.72 -0.07 -5.03
C CYS A 21 3.64 0.71 -5.78
N ASP A 22 2.88 1.53 -5.05
CA ASP A 22 1.92 2.45 -5.67
C ASP A 22 2.60 3.64 -6.37
N GLY A 23 3.86 3.90 -6.00
CA GLY A 23 4.76 4.87 -6.64
C GLY A 23 5.96 4.19 -7.29
N GLU A 24 7.13 4.79 -7.12
CA GLU A 24 8.41 4.27 -7.59
C GLU A 24 9.09 3.47 -6.45
N CYS A 25 9.80 2.38 -6.74
CA CYS A 25 10.31 1.44 -5.73
C CYS A 25 11.82 1.55 -5.40
N HIS A 26 12.58 2.38 -6.11
CA HIS A 26 14.05 2.35 -6.15
C HIS A 26 14.70 3.64 -5.63
N GLY A 27 13.98 4.47 -4.88
CA GLY A 27 14.52 5.69 -4.28
C GLY A 27 14.83 6.79 -5.30
N GLY A 28 14.14 6.77 -6.45
CA GLY A 28 14.27 7.75 -7.52
C GLY A 28 13.83 9.15 -7.10
N ARG A 29 14.10 10.14 -7.96
CA ARG A 29 13.57 11.50 -7.77
C ARG A 29 12.06 11.48 -7.96
N TYR A 30 11.34 12.19 -7.10
CA TYR A 30 9.92 12.45 -7.28
C TYR A 30 9.67 13.21 -8.58
N ARG A 31 8.67 12.80 -9.35
CA ARG A 31 8.17 13.54 -10.51
C ARG A 31 6.77 14.07 -10.22
N GLN A 32 6.55 15.35 -10.56
CA GLN A 32 5.25 15.98 -10.37
C GLN A 32 4.15 15.17 -11.07
N GLY A 33 3.02 14.98 -10.36
CA GLY A 33 1.88 14.21 -10.84
C GLY A 33 1.88 12.74 -10.44
N GLN A 34 2.97 12.21 -9.89
CA GLN A 34 2.99 10.86 -9.32
C GLN A 34 2.28 10.81 -7.95
N ARG A 35 1.81 9.61 -7.59
CA ARG A 35 1.30 9.32 -6.25
C ARG A 35 2.44 9.47 -5.23
N ILE A 36 2.09 9.90 -4.02
CA ILE A 36 3.06 10.21 -2.94
C ILE A 36 2.76 9.48 -1.64
N ALA A 37 1.54 8.97 -1.51
CA ALA A 37 1.02 8.24 -0.36
C ALA A 37 -0.23 7.49 -0.79
N SER A 38 -0.56 6.44 -0.05
CA SER A 38 -1.77 5.65 -0.24
C SER A 38 -2.50 5.51 1.09
N SER A 39 -3.83 5.42 0.99
CA SER A 39 -4.69 5.04 2.09
C SER A 39 -5.61 3.88 1.73
N LEU A 40 -5.70 2.92 2.62
CA LEU A 40 -6.57 1.75 2.50
C LEU A 40 -7.59 1.78 3.63
N THR A 41 -8.87 1.92 3.31
CA THR A 41 -9.97 1.80 4.28
C THR A 41 -10.58 0.41 4.20
N TYR A 42 -10.57 -0.31 5.32
CA TYR A 42 -11.09 -1.68 5.38
C TYR A 42 -12.58 -1.66 5.73
N TYR A 43 -13.45 -1.75 4.73
CA TYR A 43 -14.90 -1.79 4.95
C TYR A 43 -15.34 -3.15 5.49
N GLN A 44 -14.99 -4.21 4.77
CA GLN A 44 -15.19 -5.60 5.15
C GLN A 44 -13.83 -6.29 5.26
N VAL A 45 -13.71 -7.26 6.16
CA VAL A 45 -12.45 -7.99 6.39
C VAL A 45 -12.69 -9.48 6.37
N ALA A 46 -11.72 -10.18 5.78
CA ALA A 46 -11.64 -11.63 5.81
C ALA A 46 -11.54 -12.17 7.25
N ALA A 47 -12.07 -13.39 7.46
CA ALA A 47 -11.84 -14.14 8.68
C ALA A 47 -10.39 -14.66 8.75
N GLN A 48 -9.85 -15.08 7.60
CA GLN A 48 -8.46 -15.54 7.47
C GLN A 48 -7.85 -15.06 6.14
N GLY A 49 -6.59 -14.64 6.17
CA GLY A 49 -5.91 -14.07 4.99
C GLY A 49 -6.24 -12.59 4.80
N GLY A 50 -6.07 -12.07 3.57
CA GLY A 50 -6.44 -10.69 3.24
C GLY A 50 -5.62 -9.59 3.95
N TYR A 51 -4.47 -9.96 4.53
CA TYR A 51 -3.57 -9.01 5.21
C TYR A 51 -2.91 -8.06 4.21
N THR A 52 -2.45 -6.90 4.68
CA THR A 52 -1.49 -6.08 3.94
C THR A 52 -0.10 -6.38 4.50
N ALA A 53 0.81 -6.89 3.68
CA ALA A 53 2.19 -7.13 4.10
C ALA A 53 3.14 -6.20 3.34
N PHE A 54 3.98 -5.49 4.07
CA PHE A 54 5.10 -4.72 3.55
C PHE A 54 6.33 -5.61 3.49
N THR A 55 6.56 -6.18 2.31
CA THR A 55 7.49 -7.29 2.05
C THR A 55 8.93 -6.95 2.42
N ARG A 56 9.36 -5.72 2.16
CA ARG A 56 10.73 -5.25 2.42
C ARG A 56 10.91 -4.64 3.80
N ALA A 57 9.84 -4.19 4.44
CA ALA A 57 9.86 -3.66 5.82
C ALA A 57 9.69 -4.76 6.89
N GLY A 58 9.31 -5.98 6.50
CA GLY A 58 9.02 -7.06 7.46
C GLY A 58 7.78 -6.80 8.32
N LEU A 59 6.87 -5.93 7.87
CA LEU A 59 5.67 -5.52 8.59
C LEU A 59 4.43 -6.20 7.98
N LYS A 60 3.58 -6.78 8.83
CA LYS A 60 2.26 -7.30 8.44
C LYS A 60 1.17 -6.55 9.18
N VAL A 61 0.22 -6.00 8.45
CA VAL A 61 -0.97 -5.34 8.97
C VAL A 61 -2.16 -6.28 8.82
N GLN A 62 -2.76 -6.64 9.96
CA GLN A 62 -4.03 -7.35 9.99
C GLN A 62 -5.18 -6.32 9.97
N PRO A 63 -6.03 -6.33 8.93
CA PRO A 63 -7.10 -5.35 8.81
C PRO A 63 -8.16 -5.58 9.88
N LYS A 64 -8.77 -4.49 10.36
CA LYS A 64 -9.98 -4.53 11.18
C LYS A 64 -11.06 -3.67 10.52
N PRO A 65 -12.35 -4.01 10.65
CA PRO A 65 -13.42 -3.25 10.05
C PRO A 65 -13.37 -1.78 10.48
N ARG A 66 -13.56 -0.88 9.51
CA ARG A 66 -13.54 0.58 9.66
C ARG A 66 -12.19 1.19 10.02
N GLN A 67 -11.11 0.41 10.05
CA GLN A 67 -9.77 0.97 10.17
C GLN A 67 -9.24 1.47 8.82
N MET A 68 -8.30 2.41 8.91
CA MET A 68 -7.58 2.96 7.77
C MET A 68 -6.09 2.74 7.98
N LEU A 69 -5.43 2.16 6.99
CA LEU A 69 -3.98 2.13 6.89
C LEU A 69 -3.55 3.28 5.98
N PHE A 70 -2.61 4.09 6.44
CA PHE A 70 -2.00 5.17 5.65
C PHE A 70 -0.48 4.98 5.64
N PHE A 71 0.12 5.14 4.46
CA PHE A 71 1.56 5.11 4.31
C PHE A 71 2.01 6.07 3.20
N GLY A 72 3.08 6.80 3.48
CA GLY A 72 3.71 7.74 2.56
C GLY A 72 5.00 7.17 1.99
N TYR A 73 5.26 7.48 0.73
CA TYR A 73 6.46 7.04 0.00
C TYR A 73 7.12 8.16 -0.80
N LYS A 74 6.71 9.42 -0.57
CA LYS A 74 7.50 10.61 -0.92
C LYS A 74 8.23 11.11 0.33
N LEU A 75 9.55 11.08 0.29
CA LEU A 75 10.42 11.60 1.32
C LEU A 75 10.78 13.06 1.00
N ASN A 76 10.85 13.89 2.04
CA ASN A 76 11.45 15.20 1.89
C ASN A 76 12.97 15.00 1.72
N GLY A 77 13.56 15.67 0.74
CA GLY A 77 15.02 15.75 0.64
C GLY A 77 15.60 16.60 1.75
N GLU A 78 16.92 16.59 1.89
CA GLU A 78 17.62 17.61 2.68
C GLU A 78 17.45 18.99 2.03
N GLU A 79 17.80 20.05 2.77
CA GLU A 79 17.70 21.42 2.25
C GLU A 79 18.55 21.58 0.98
N GLY A 80 17.91 21.98 -0.12
CA GLY A 80 18.53 22.08 -1.44
C GLY A 80 18.46 20.81 -2.30
N GLU A 81 17.94 19.68 -1.77
CA GLU A 81 17.75 18.46 -2.54
C GLU A 81 16.32 18.30 -3.09
N ALA A 82 16.22 17.72 -4.28
CA ALA A 82 14.93 17.34 -4.83
C ALA A 82 14.30 16.20 -3.99
N PRO A 83 12.98 16.23 -3.71
CA PRO A 83 12.30 15.14 -3.02
C PRO A 83 12.52 13.80 -3.72
N ARG A 84 12.61 12.73 -2.93
CA ARG A 84 12.83 11.36 -3.42
C ARG A 84 11.69 10.45 -3.03
N MET A 85 11.56 9.36 -3.77
CA MET A 85 10.65 8.27 -3.41
C MET A 85 11.33 7.37 -2.38
N ASP A 86 10.56 6.54 -1.69
CA ASP A 86 11.13 5.53 -0.82
C ASP A 86 11.89 4.47 -1.64
N ASN A 87 12.81 3.75 -1.00
CA ASN A 87 13.59 2.70 -1.65
C ASN A 87 12.89 1.33 -1.55
N GLY A 88 11.57 1.33 -1.70
CA GLY A 88 10.69 0.15 -1.67
C GLY A 88 10.37 -0.39 -0.28
N LEU A 89 10.57 0.37 0.79
CA LEU A 89 10.11 -0.02 2.13
C LEU A 89 8.57 -0.16 2.17
N THR A 90 7.89 0.59 1.31
CA THR A 90 6.44 0.55 1.12
C THR A 90 5.99 -0.44 0.05
N GLU A 91 6.88 -1.26 -0.52
CA GLU A 91 6.49 -2.40 -1.35
C GLU A 91 5.54 -3.27 -0.53
N HIS A 92 4.35 -3.51 -1.06
CA HIS A 92 3.30 -4.18 -0.32
C HIS A 92 2.48 -5.12 -1.19
N THR A 93 1.85 -6.08 -0.54
CA THR A 93 0.98 -7.08 -1.15
C THR A 93 -0.34 -7.17 -0.38
N GLY A 94 -1.42 -7.43 -1.12
CA GLY A 94 -2.66 -7.96 -0.55
C GLY A 94 -2.52 -9.47 -0.43
N CYS A 95 -2.27 -9.97 0.77
CA CYS A 95 -2.08 -11.39 1.02
C CYS A 95 -3.33 -12.20 0.59
N PRO A 96 -3.14 -13.44 0.12
CA PRO A 96 -4.24 -14.30 -0.30
C PRO A 96 -5.40 -14.36 0.68
N LEU A 97 -6.61 -14.24 0.17
CA LEU A 97 -7.84 -14.53 0.89
C LEU A 97 -7.91 -16.05 1.18
N ARG A 98 -8.22 -16.42 2.42
CA ARG A 98 -8.35 -17.83 2.82
C ARG A 98 -9.77 -18.16 3.28
N GLU A 99 -10.38 -17.28 4.07
CA GLU A 99 -11.74 -17.47 4.57
C GLU A 99 -12.46 -16.14 4.75
N GLY A 100 -13.75 -16.11 4.44
CA GLY A 100 -14.57 -14.90 4.49
C GLY A 100 -14.37 -14.02 3.25
N ARG A 101 -14.63 -12.72 3.41
CA ARG A 101 -14.49 -11.69 2.37
C ARG A 101 -14.46 -10.31 3.02
#